data_AF-A0A661JNE5-F1
#
_entry.id   AF-A0A661JNE5-F1
#
_cell.length_a   1.000
_cell.length_b   1.000
_cell.length_c   1.000
_cell.angle_alpha   90.00
_cell.angle_beta   90.00
_cell.angle_gamma   90.00
#
_symmetry.space_group_name_H-M   'P 1'
#
loop_
_entity.id
_entity.type
_entity.pdbx_description
1 polymer ?
#
loop_
_entity_poly.entity_id
_entity_poly.type
_entity_poly.pdbx_seq_one_letter_code
_entity_poly.pdbx_strand_id
1 'polypeptide(L)'
;MMKLRMIVSALVALAILGFAMSTQADPSCCIAGEYKTVFEDNPSPPCESPGIHQCTFIFYQNNCQPHVRAKLFDERQQLIVYVSGTLLPMRNGYKFQGTGHGAPGTYCAGETVEIEAKFYKVNGVWHIKGKYHNPQGCSGVFEGTHM
;
A
#
# COMPACT_ATOMS: atom_id res chain seq x y z
N MET A 1 32.18 -75.54 -9.18
CA MET A 1 30.74 -75.44 -8.85
C MET A 1 30.27 -74.03 -9.16
N MET A 2 29.09 -73.92 -9.80
CA MET A 2 28.15 -72.78 -9.92
C MET A 2 28.64 -71.32 -9.73
N LYS A 3 28.52 -70.49 -10.79
CA LYS A 3 27.52 -69.40 -10.95
C LYS A 3 27.77 -68.21 -9.99
N LEU A 4 27.84 -66.94 -10.40
CA LEU A 4 26.77 -66.17 -11.05
C LEU A 4 27.32 -64.77 -11.42
N ARG A 5 26.74 -64.19 -12.48
CA ARG A 5 26.94 -62.83 -13.00
C ARG A 5 26.47 -61.76 -12.00
N MET A 6 27.02 -60.53 -12.04
CA MET A 6 26.24 -59.31 -12.32
C MET A 6 27.11 -58.05 -12.45
N ILE A 7 26.77 -57.26 -13.46
CA ILE A 7 27.26 -55.93 -13.82
C ILE A 7 26.44 -54.90 -13.02
N VAL A 8 27.05 -53.82 -12.51
CA VAL A 8 26.34 -52.52 -12.38
C VAL A 8 27.31 -51.39 -12.73
N SER A 9 27.08 -50.83 -13.92
CA SER A 9 27.49 -49.48 -14.30
C SER A 9 26.58 -48.46 -13.59
N ALA A 10 27.13 -47.39 -13.03
CA ALA A 10 26.43 -46.11 -12.85
C ALA A 10 27.48 -45.02 -12.55
N LEU A 11 27.90 -44.26 -13.57
CA LEU A 11 27.37 -42.96 -13.97
C LEU A 11 27.72 -41.80 -13.02
N VAL A 12 28.49 -40.89 -13.60
CA VAL A 12 28.80 -39.54 -13.13
C VAL A 12 27.53 -38.76 -12.84
N ALA A 13 27.50 -38.06 -11.71
CA ALA A 13 26.70 -36.85 -11.56
C ALA A 13 27.58 -35.79 -10.85
N LEU A 14 28.15 -34.89 -11.66
CA LEU A 14 28.61 -33.59 -11.19
C LEU A 14 27.44 -32.92 -10.46
N ALA A 15 27.52 -32.80 -9.15
CA ALA A 15 26.69 -31.86 -8.41
C ALA A 15 27.21 -30.45 -8.72
N ILE A 16 26.80 -29.91 -9.88
CA ILE A 16 26.76 -28.46 -10.06
C ILE A 16 25.74 -27.99 -9.04
N LEU A 17 26.23 -27.52 -7.89
CA LEU A 17 25.46 -26.67 -7.00
C LEU A 17 25.15 -25.41 -7.82
N GLY A 18 24.07 -25.49 -8.59
CA GLY A 18 23.35 -24.34 -9.05
C GLY A 18 22.98 -23.60 -7.78
N PHE A 19 23.71 -22.53 -7.48
CA PHE A 19 23.12 -21.42 -6.80
C PHE A 19 21.93 -21.04 -7.68
N ALA A 20 20.77 -21.59 -7.36
CA ALA A 20 19.54 -20.89 -7.58
C ALA A 20 19.76 -19.59 -6.83
N MET A 21 20.27 -18.58 -7.54
CA MET A 21 19.98 -17.21 -7.21
C MET A 21 18.48 -17.22 -7.07
N SER A 22 18.01 -17.24 -5.83
CA SER A 22 16.71 -16.74 -5.49
C SER A 22 16.73 -15.35 -6.10
N THR A 23 16.20 -15.23 -7.31
CA THR A 23 15.63 -14.00 -7.80
C THR A 23 14.54 -13.75 -6.77
N GLN A 24 14.93 -13.05 -5.70
CA GLN A 24 13.98 -12.45 -4.80
C GLN A 24 13.23 -11.51 -5.73
N ALA A 25 12.11 -12.01 -6.24
CA ALA A 25 11.17 -11.21 -6.98
C ALA A 25 10.95 -10.00 -6.09
N ASP A 26 11.38 -8.87 -6.63
CA ASP A 26 11.23 -7.54 -6.11
C ASP A 26 9.98 -7.46 -5.21
N PRO A 27 10.02 -6.95 -3.96
CA PRO A 27 8.82 -6.83 -3.11
C PRO A 27 7.80 -5.79 -3.65
N SER A 28 7.84 -5.51 -4.97
CA SER A 28 6.95 -4.69 -5.78
C SER A 28 5.50 -5.21 -5.90
N CYS A 29 5.17 -6.31 -5.22
CA CYS A 29 3.84 -6.93 -5.23
C CYS A 29 2.84 -6.27 -4.26
N CYS A 30 3.30 -5.33 -3.41
CA CYS A 30 2.49 -4.61 -2.42
C CYS A 30 2.38 -3.12 -2.77
N ILE A 31 1.29 -2.44 -2.40
CA ILE A 31 1.15 -0.97 -2.51
C ILE A 31 1.89 -0.22 -1.39
N ALA A 32 2.77 -0.90 -0.65
CA ALA A 32 3.44 -0.31 0.48
C ALA A 32 4.44 0.76 0.02
N GLY A 33 4.66 1.75 0.87
CA GLY A 33 5.60 2.83 0.63
C GLY A 33 4.96 4.21 0.72
N GLU A 34 5.75 5.19 0.31
CA GLU A 34 5.41 6.61 0.43
C GLU A 34 4.69 7.09 -0.83
N TYR A 35 3.61 7.84 -0.63
CA TYR A 35 2.86 8.50 -1.69
C TYR A 35 2.75 9.98 -1.37
N LYS A 36 3.28 10.81 -2.26
CA LYS A 36 2.99 12.24 -2.25
C LYS A 36 1.60 12.45 -2.83
N THR A 37 0.75 13.11 -2.06
CA THR A 37 -0.67 13.30 -2.38
C THR A 37 -1.07 14.76 -2.29
N VAL A 38 -1.96 15.14 -3.20
CA VAL A 38 -2.70 16.41 -3.15
C VAL A 38 -4.12 16.09 -2.71
N PHE A 39 -4.56 16.74 -1.64
CA PHE A 39 -5.94 16.73 -1.17
C PHE A 39 -6.63 18.01 -1.61
N GLU A 40 -7.86 17.90 -2.10
CA GLU A 40 -8.73 19.01 -2.43
C GLU A 40 -10.04 18.86 -1.66
N ASP A 41 -10.32 19.83 -0.80
CA ASP A 41 -11.46 19.78 0.10
C ASP A 41 -12.70 20.34 -0.59
N ASN A 42 -13.83 19.66 -0.42
CA ASN A 42 -15.11 20.19 -0.86
C ASN A 42 -15.59 21.28 0.11
N PRO A 43 -16.12 22.41 -0.39
CA PRO A 43 -16.70 23.44 0.45
C PRO A 43 -17.82 22.90 1.34
N SER A 44 -17.72 23.14 2.66
CA SER A 44 -18.72 22.73 3.63
C SER A 44 -18.64 23.65 4.86
N PRO A 45 -19.78 24.14 5.41
CA PRO A 45 -19.79 25.05 6.57
C PRO A 45 -19.01 24.58 7.82
N PRO A 46 -18.99 23.29 8.19
CA PRO A 46 -18.25 22.80 9.36
C PRO A 46 -16.75 22.61 9.10
N CYS A 47 -16.26 22.85 7.89
CA CYS A 47 -14.86 22.62 7.53
C CYS A 47 -14.19 23.98 7.38
N GLU A 48 -13.23 24.25 8.26
CA GLU A 48 -12.49 25.50 8.21
C GLU A 48 -11.69 25.58 6.90
N SER A 49 -11.99 26.60 6.09
CA SER A 49 -11.29 26.93 4.83
C SER A 49 -11.04 25.74 3.90
N PRO A 50 -12.02 25.33 3.06
CA PRO A 50 -11.78 24.32 2.03
C PRO A 50 -10.55 24.72 1.20
N GLY A 51 -9.56 23.83 1.16
CA GLY A 51 -8.24 24.13 0.64
C GLY A 51 -7.66 23.02 -0.21
N ILE A 52 -6.47 23.30 -0.73
CA ILE A 52 -5.62 22.32 -1.40
C ILE A 52 -4.43 22.06 -0.49
N HIS A 53 -4.24 20.80 -0.08
CA HIS A 53 -3.24 20.41 0.89
C HIS A 53 -2.27 19.39 0.30
N GLN A 54 -0.97 19.60 0.53
CA GLN A 54 0.06 18.64 0.18
C GLN A 54 0.30 17.73 1.39
N CYS A 55 -0.05 16.45 1.24
CA CYS A 55 0.08 15.47 2.30
C CYS A 55 0.90 14.27 1.82
N THR A 56 1.41 13.49 2.77
CA THR A 56 2.16 12.27 2.48
C THR A 56 1.50 11.08 3.15
N PHE A 57 1.07 10.10 2.36
CA PHE A 57 0.71 8.79 2.90
C PHE A 57 1.94 7.90 2.97
N ILE A 58 2.10 7.18 4.07
CA ILE A 58 3.03 6.05 4.16
C ILE A 58 2.21 4.79 4.43
N PHE A 59 2.05 3.95 3.42
CA PHE A 59 1.32 2.68 3.51
C PHE A 59 2.25 1.55 3.94
N TYR A 60 1.76 0.73 4.87
CA TYR A 60 2.41 -0.44 5.43
C TYR A 60 1.55 -1.66 5.14
N GLN A 61 2.14 -2.66 4.50
CA GLN A 61 1.46 -3.89 4.10
C GLN A 61 2.36 -5.08 4.40
N ASN A 62 1.89 -6.01 5.23
CA ASN A 62 2.64 -7.21 5.58
C ASN A 62 2.46 -8.26 4.48
N ASN A 63 3.53 -8.69 3.80
CA ASN A 63 3.51 -9.78 2.82
C ASN A 63 2.36 -9.67 1.78
N CYS A 64 2.05 -8.46 1.36
CA CYS A 64 0.97 -8.12 0.41
C CYS A 64 -0.42 -8.60 0.83
N GLN A 65 -0.65 -8.74 2.13
CA GLN A 65 -1.95 -9.07 2.67
C GLN A 65 -2.98 -7.97 2.35
N PRO A 66 -4.27 -8.32 2.19
CA PRO A 66 -5.32 -7.35 1.90
C PRO A 66 -5.44 -6.24 2.96
N HIS A 67 -5.11 -6.52 4.21
CA HIS A 67 -5.15 -5.54 5.27
C HIS A 67 -3.95 -4.60 5.21
N VAL A 68 -4.23 -3.30 5.20
CA VAL A 68 -3.23 -2.24 5.05
C VAL A 68 -3.39 -1.24 6.18
N ARG A 69 -2.27 -0.76 6.68
CA ARG A 69 -2.21 0.37 7.61
C ARG A 69 -1.48 1.52 6.94
N ALA A 70 -1.80 2.75 7.28
CA ALA A 70 -1.07 3.91 6.79
C ALA A 70 -0.96 4.99 7.85
N LYS A 71 -0.03 5.91 7.61
CA LYS A 71 0.06 7.18 8.31
C LYS A 71 -0.11 8.30 7.28
N LEU A 72 -0.88 9.32 7.62
CA LEU A 72 -0.99 10.54 6.83
C LEU A 72 -0.25 11.66 7.56
N PHE A 73 0.70 12.28 6.86
CA PHE A 73 1.44 13.43 7.31
C PHE A 73 1.02 14.67 6.54
N ASP A 74 0.95 15.82 7.21
CA ASP A 74 0.71 17.10 6.57
C ASP A 74 1.96 17.62 5.83
N GLU A 75 1.85 18.82 5.26
CA GLU A 75 2.92 19.53 4.56
C GLU A 75 4.16 19.83 5.44
N ARG A 76 3.99 19.84 6.77
CA ARG A 76 5.06 20.06 7.76
C ARG A 76 5.63 18.74 8.28
N GLN A 77 5.27 17.61 7.68
CA GLN A 77 5.65 16.27 8.10
C GLN A 77 5.18 15.93 9.53
N GLN A 78 4.09 16.56 9.97
CA GLN A 78 3.42 16.19 11.22
C GLN A 78 2.41 15.10 10.94
N LEU A 79 2.44 14.04 11.75
CA LEU A 79 1.46 12.96 11.67
C LEU A 79 0.10 13.50 12.08
N ILE A 80 -0.88 13.44 11.17
CA ILE A 80 -2.23 13.96 11.43
C ILE A 80 -3.29 12.86 11.53
N VAL A 81 -3.15 11.75 10.79
CA VAL A 81 -4.13 10.67 10.76
C VAL A 81 -3.45 9.29 10.71
N TYR A 82 -3.95 8.35 11.51
CA TYR A 82 -3.68 6.92 11.36
C TYR A 82 -4.77 6.28 10.51
N VAL A 83 -4.39 5.55 9.47
CA VAL A 83 -5.34 4.91 8.55
C VAL A 83 -5.22 3.39 8.65
N SER A 84 -6.34 2.69 8.55
CA SER A 84 -6.37 1.25 8.34
C SER A 84 -7.48 0.89 7.36
N GLY A 85 -7.33 -0.21 6.63
CA GLY A 85 -8.33 -0.62 5.67
C GLY A 85 -8.00 -1.92 4.98
N THR A 86 -8.79 -2.24 3.96
CA THR A 86 -8.67 -3.47 3.18
C THR A 86 -8.59 -3.16 1.70
N LEU A 87 -7.74 -3.91 1.00
CA LEU A 87 -7.63 -3.92 -0.45
C LEU A 87 -8.51 -5.01 -1.05
N LEU A 88 -9.24 -4.64 -2.09
CA LEU A 88 -10.00 -5.55 -2.93
C LEU A 88 -9.40 -5.51 -4.34
N PRO A 89 -8.97 -6.66 -4.90
CA PRO A 89 -8.45 -6.71 -6.25
C PRO A 89 -9.44 -6.17 -7.29
N MET A 90 -8.93 -5.42 -8.26
CA MET A 90 -9.69 -4.92 -9.40
C MET A 90 -8.92 -5.17 -10.70
N ARG A 91 -9.60 -5.02 -11.84
CA ARG A 91 -8.89 -4.95 -13.13
C ARG A 91 -7.89 -3.79 -13.09
N ASN A 92 -6.60 -4.10 -13.20
CA ASN A 92 -5.48 -3.16 -13.22
C ASN A 92 -5.24 -2.38 -11.92
N GLY A 93 -5.49 -2.99 -10.76
CA GLY A 93 -5.15 -2.36 -9.48
C GLY A 93 -5.95 -2.89 -8.29
N TYR A 94 -6.17 -2.03 -7.29
CA TYR A 94 -6.91 -2.36 -6.08
C TYR A 94 -7.88 -1.25 -5.70
N LYS A 95 -9.08 -1.62 -5.24
CA LYS A 95 -9.93 -0.72 -4.44
C LYS A 95 -9.44 -0.77 -3.01
N PHE A 96 -9.33 0.37 -2.36
CA PHE A 96 -9.09 0.48 -0.93
C PHE A 96 -10.34 1.03 -0.25
N GLN A 97 -10.72 0.40 0.85
CA GLN A 97 -11.75 0.89 1.76
C GLN A 97 -11.15 0.91 3.15
N GLY A 98 -11.11 2.09 3.76
CA GLY A 98 -10.47 2.27 5.05
C GLY A 98 -11.06 3.41 5.86
N THR A 99 -10.54 3.51 7.06
CA THR A 99 -10.92 4.52 8.05
C THR A 99 -9.64 5.17 8.58
N GLY A 100 -9.66 6.48 8.63
CA GLY A 100 -8.67 7.33 9.28
C GLY A 100 -9.16 7.75 10.66
N HIS A 101 -8.26 7.77 11.62
CA HIS A 101 -8.47 8.34 12.95
C HIS A 101 -7.43 9.42 13.20
N GLY A 102 -7.89 10.60 13.59
CA GLY A 102 -7.00 11.71 13.91
C GLY A 102 -6.02 11.35 15.02
N ALA A 103 -4.75 11.67 14.82
CA ALA A 103 -3.71 11.38 15.79
C ALA A 103 -3.90 12.21 17.08
N PRO A 104 -3.63 11.65 18.27
CA PRO A 104 -3.73 12.42 19.51
C PRO A 104 -2.84 13.67 19.50
N GLY A 105 -3.38 14.80 19.98
CA GLY A 105 -2.65 16.07 20.06
C GLY A 105 -2.57 16.87 18.75
N THR A 106 -3.26 16.44 17.69
CA THR A 106 -3.37 17.19 16.43
C THR A 106 -4.72 17.90 16.33
N TYR A 107 -4.86 18.78 15.33
CA TYR A 107 -6.13 19.46 15.05
C TYR A 107 -7.25 18.49 14.62
N CYS A 108 -6.90 17.30 14.10
CA CYS A 108 -7.85 16.25 13.75
C CYS A 108 -8.20 15.32 14.93
N ALA A 109 -7.66 15.53 16.14
CA ALA A 109 -7.80 14.59 17.24
C ALA A 109 -9.29 14.32 17.58
N GLY A 110 -9.68 13.05 17.61
CA GLY A 110 -11.07 12.63 17.85
C GLY A 110 -11.92 12.54 16.58
N GLU A 111 -11.41 12.97 15.42
CA GLU A 111 -12.08 12.80 14.15
C GLU A 111 -11.93 11.37 13.61
N THR A 112 -12.98 10.93 12.91
CA THR A 112 -12.97 9.69 12.13
C THR A 112 -13.34 10.03 10.70
N VAL A 113 -12.53 9.57 9.76
CA VAL A 113 -12.67 9.85 8.33
C VAL A 113 -12.79 8.53 7.58
N GLU A 114 -13.80 8.37 6.75
CA GLU A 114 -13.93 7.25 5.83
C GLU A 114 -13.17 7.55 4.53
N ILE A 115 -12.42 6.58 4.03
CA ILE A 115 -11.57 6.71 2.85
C ILE A 115 -11.92 5.62 1.85
N GLU A 116 -12.26 6.02 0.63
CA GLU A 116 -12.35 5.12 -0.52
C GLU A 116 -11.34 5.55 -1.57
N ALA A 117 -10.47 4.63 -2.01
CA ALA A 117 -9.45 4.92 -3.00
C ALA A 117 -9.27 3.80 -4.02
N LYS A 118 -8.58 4.12 -5.10
CA LYS A 118 -8.09 3.19 -6.11
C LYS A 118 -6.58 3.32 -6.23
N PHE A 119 -5.89 2.20 -6.12
CA PHE A 119 -4.49 2.06 -6.48
C PHE A 119 -4.38 1.53 -7.90
N TYR A 120 -3.53 2.11 -8.74
CA TYR A 120 -3.31 1.67 -10.12
C TYR A 120 -1.87 1.97 -10.56
N LYS A 121 -1.34 1.19 -11.52
CA LYS A 121 0.01 1.44 -12.07
C LYS A 121 -0.06 2.21 -13.39
N VAL A 122 0.83 3.18 -13.57
CA VAL A 122 1.12 3.81 -14.85
C VAL A 122 2.63 3.71 -15.06
N ASN A 123 3.05 3.10 -16.18
CA ASN A 123 4.48 2.89 -16.49
C ASN A 123 5.28 2.24 -15.35
N GLY A 124 4.66 1.30 -14.62
CA GLY A 124 5.28 0.59 -13.50
C GLY A 124 5.18 1.29 -12.14
N VAL A 125 4.83 2.58 -12.10
CA VAL A 125 4.72 3.39 -10.88
C VAL A 125 3.31 3.31 -10.31
N TRP A 126 3.18 3.14 -9.00
CA TRP A 126 1.89 3.15 -8.33
C TRP A 126 1.34 4.57 -8.18
N HIS A 127 0.05 4.73 -8.43
CA HIS A 127 -0.72 5.93 -8.16
C HIS A 127 -1.89 5.59 -7.26
N ILE A 128 -2.35 6.59 -6.51
CA ILE A 128 -3.54 6.51 -5.68
C ILE A 128 -4.47 7.65 -6.06
N LYS A 129 -5.77 7.37 -6.16
CA LYS A 129 -6.81 8.39 -6.28
C LYS A 129 -8.00 7.99 -5.43
N GLY A 130 -8.54 8.90 -4.64
CA GLY A 130 -9.61 8.59 -3.72
C GLY A 130 -10.43 9.79 -3.33
N LYS A 131 -11.33 9.51 -2.40
CA LYS A 131 -12.19 10.47 -1.72
C LYS A 131 -12.20 10.15 -0.23
N TYR A 132 -12.49 11.17 0.55
CA TYR A 132 -12.64 11.02 1.98
C TYR A 132 -13.90 11.77 2.45
N HIS A 133 -14.47 11.34 3.57
CA HIS A 133 -15.53 12.09 4.24
C HIS A 133 -15.55 11.79 5.74
N ASN A 134 -16.02 12.74 6.55
CA ASN A 134 -16.27 12.55 7.98
C ASN A 134 -17.75 12.79 8.33
N PRO A 135 -18.24 12.28 9.48
CA PRO A 135 -19.63 12.48 9.92
C PRO A 135 -20.04 13.94 10.12
N GLN A 136 -19.08 14.84 10.33
CA GLN A 136 -19.31 16.27 10.48
C GLN A 136 -19.66 16.94 9.15
N GLY A 137 -19.47 16.27 8.01
CA GLY A 137 -19.78 16.80 6.68
C GLY A 137 -18.57 17.38 5.94
N CYS A 138 -17.35 17.18 6.43
CA CYS A 138 -16.14 17.42 5.67
C CYS A 138 -15.88 16.28 4.71
N SER A 139 -15.51 16.64 3.48
CA SER A 139 -15.21 15.68 2.43
C SER A 139 -14.27 16.30 1.42
N GLY A 140 -13.67 15.46 0.59
CA GLY A 140 -12.82 15.92 -0.49
C GLY A 140 -12.33 14.77 -1.33
N VAL A 141 -11.47 15.09 -2.27
CA VAL A 141 -10.77 14.14 -3.13
C VAL A 141 -9.28 14.23 -2.89
N PHE A 142 -8.56 13.17 -3.27
CA PHE A 142 -7.12 13.22 -3.30
C PHE A 142 -6.56 12.37 -4.43
N GLU A 143 -5.38 12.73 -4.88
CA GLU A 143 -4.59 11.92 -5.79
C GLU A 143 -3.11 12.02 -5.47
N GLY A 144 -2.36 10.97 -5.78
CA GLY A 144 -0.95 10.91 -5.47
C GLY A 144 -0.20 9.82 -6.21
N THR A 145 1.11 9.88 -6.05
CA THR A 145 2.06 9.01 -6.76
C THR A 145 3.07 8.46 -5.78
N HIS A 146 3.39 7.18 -5.94
CA HIS A 146 4.40 6.46 -5.18
C HIS A 146 5.79 7.00 -5.52
N MET A 147 6.66 7.09 -4.51
CA MET A 147 8.04 7.57 -4.64
C MET A 147 9.08 6.46 -4.56
#